data_AF-A0A949IF15-F1
#
_entry.id   AF-A0A949IF15-F1
#
_cell.length_a   1.000
_cell.length_b   1.000
_cell.length_c   1.000
_cell.angle_alpha   90.00
_cell.angle_beta   90.00
_cell.angle_gamma   90.00
#
_symmetry.space_group_name_H-M   'P 1'
#
loop_
_entity.id
_entity.type
_entity.pdbx_description
1 polymer ?
#
loop_
_entity_poly.entity_id
_entity_poly.type
_entity_poly.pdbx_seq_one_letter_code
_entity_poly.pdbx_strand_id
1 'polypeptide(L)' 'MKDSDFEFGKLRAISFIRPRKLFTAHASLIKGDIGPLTQTKFAEVREAVVKIIKDGG' A
#
# COMPACT_ATOMS: atom_id res chain seq x y z
N MET A 1 2.48 -4.35 -7.39
CA MET A 1 3.42 -4.66 -6.30
C MET A 1 4.27 -5.81 -6.79
N LYS A 2 5.45 -5.47 -7.26
CA LYS A 2 6.56 -6.38 -7.59
C LYS A 2 7.72 -6.09 -6.64
N ASP A 3 8.74 -6.95 -6.61
CA ASP A 3 9.87 -6.83 -5.69
C ASP A 3 10.56 -5.46 -5.77
N SER A 4 10.70 -4.88 -6.98
CA SER A 4 11.31 -3.56 -7.19
C SER A 4 10.49 -2.38 -6.64
N ASP A 5 9.28 -2.62 -6.14
CA ASP A 5 8.44 -1.59 -5.54
C ASP A 5 8.77 -1.36 -4.04
N PHE A 6 9.71 -2.13 -3.47
CA PHE A 6 10.13 -2.08 -2.06
C PHE A 6 11.60 -1.64 -1.94
N GLU A 7 11.94 -0.88 -0.90
CA GLU A 7 13.35 -0.54 -0.58
C GLU A 7 14.11 -1.78 -0.09
N PHE A 8 13.45 -2.59 0.73
CA PHE A 8 13.88 -3.92 1.13
C PHE A 8 12.65 -4.79 1.43
N GLY A 9 12.82 -6.11 1.41
CA GLY A 9 11.72 -7.05 1.55
C GLY A 9 10.99 -7.31 0.22
N LYS A 10 9.98 -8.18 0.25
CA LYS A 10 9.19 -8.55 -0.93
C LYS A 10 7.91 -9.30 -0.59
N LEU A 11 6.99 -9.36 -1.54
CA LEU A 11 5.84 -10.24 -1.49
C LEU A 11 6.17 -11.59 -2.11
N ARG A 12 5.45 -12.65 -1.71
CA ARG A 12 5.62 -13.99 -2.29
C ARG A 12 5.12 -14.09 -3.74
N ALA A 13 4.28 -13.15 -4.16
CA ALA A 13 3.71 -13.08 -5.50
C ALA A 13 3.42 -11.62 -5.88
N ILE A 14 3.40 -11.36 -7.19
CA ILE A 14 2.97 -10.06 -7.73
C ILE A 14 1.55 -9.79 -7.23
N SER A 15 1.36 -8.61 -6.63
CA SER A 15 0.10 -8.22 -5.99
C SER A 15 -0.35 -6.83 -6.41
N PHE A 16 -1.60 -6.49 -6.13
CA PHE A 16 -2.21 -5.20 -6.50
C PHE A 16 -2.79 -4.52 -5.26
N ILE A 17 -2.47 -3.24 -5.08
CA ILE A 17 -3.08 -2.44 -4.03
C ILE A 17 -4.52 -2.16 -4.44
N ARG A 18 -5.45 -2.21 -3.47
CA ARG A 18 -6.86 -1.89 -3.68
C ARG A 18 -7.25 -0.69 -2.82
N PRO A 19 -6.98 0.55 -3.26
CA PRO A 19 -7.22 1.74 -2.45
C PRO A 19 -8.69 1.94 -2.04
N ARG A 20 -9.65 1.45 -2.85
CA ARG A 20 -11.10 1.41 -2.52
C ARG A 20 -11.46 0.44 -1.38
N LYS A 21 -10.51 -0.39 -0.93
CA LYS A 21 -10.66 -1.28 0.23
C LYS A 21 -9.87 -0.73 1.43
N LEU A 22 -9.76 0.59 1.56
CA LEU A 22 -9.19 1.25 2.73
C LEU A 22 -10.14 1.12 3.93
N PHE A 23 -9.63 0.76 5.09
CA PHE A 23 -10.39 0.64 6.33
C PHE A 23 -9.50 0.96 7.53
N THR A 24 -10.12 1.31 8.66
CA THR A 24 -9.44 1.48 9.94
C THR A 24 -9.26 0.11 10.60
N ALA A 25 -8.03 -0.22 10.99
CA ALA A 25 -7.71 -1.47 11.69
C ALA A 25 -7.13 -1.17 13.08
N HIS A 26 -7.47 -2.00 14.06
CA HIS A 26 -6.80 -1.96 15.36
C HIS A 26 -5.36 -2.48 15.25
N ALA A 27 -4.41 -1.85 15.95
CA ALA A 27 -2.98 -2.17 15.83
C ALA A 27 -2.65 -3.64 16.16
N SER A 28 -3.42 -4.27 17.06
CA SER A 28 -3.24 -5.69 17.42
C SER A 28 -3.50 -6.67 16.27
N LEU A 29 -4.12 -6.23 15.16
CA LEU A 29 -4.34 -7.06 13.98
C LEU A 29 -3.08 -7.16 13.09
N ILE A 30 -2.11 -6.26 13.26
CA ILE A 30 -0.88 -6.22 12.47
C ILE A 30 0.13 -7.21 13.06
N LYS A 31 0.45 -8.27 12.30
CA LYS A 31 1.36 -9.34 12.75
C LYS A 31 2.83 -9.10 12.41
N GLY A 32 3.13 -8.10 11.59
CA GLY A 32 4.49 -7.79 11.17
C GLY A 32 4.54 -6.82 10.00
N ASP A 33 5.76 -6.43 9.64
CA ASP A 33 6.08 -5.58 8.48
C ASP A 33 6.83 -6.42 7.44
N ILE A 34 6.50 -6.24 6.16
CA ILE A 34 7.12 -6.94 5.03
C ILE A 34 8.29 -6.12 4.45
N GLY A 35 8.34 -4.82 4.74
CA GLY A 35 9.34 -3.88 4.25
C GLY A 35 8.69 -2.62 3.65
N PRO A 36 9.39 -1.47 3.70
CA PRO A 36 8.88 -0.21 3.19
C PRO A 36 8.84 -0.18 1.66
N LEU A 37 7.82 0.50 1.13
CA LEU A 37 7.75 0.82 -0.30
C LEU A 37 8.81 1.85 -0.67
N THR A 38 9.23 1.83 -1.93
CA THR A 38 10.05 2.93 -2.47
C THR A 38 9.30 4.26 -2.44
N GLN A 39 10.03 5.36 -2.39
CA GLN A 39 9.42 6.70 -2.35
C GLN A 39 8.48 6.93 -3.55
N THR A 40 8.89 6.52 -4.75
CA THR A 40 8.08 6.60 -5.97
C THR A 40 6.78 5.82 -5.81
N LYS A 41 6.86 4.56 -5.36
CA LYS A 41 5.68 3.72 -5.23
C LYS A 41 4.73 4.23 -4.14
N PHE A 42 5.28 4.69 -3.03
CA PHE A 42 4.49 5.28 -1.96
C PHE A 42 3.72 6.52 -2.45
N ALA A 43 4.36 7.39 -3.26
CA ALA A 43 3.71 8.55 -3.84
C ALA A 43 2.53 8.16 -4.75
N GLU A 44 2.71 7.16 -5.63
CA GLU A 44 1.62 6.64 -6.48
C GLU A 44 0.41 6.15 -5.66
N VAL A 45 0.68 5.40 -4.58
CA VAL A 45 -0.38 4.87 -3.71
C VAL A 45 -1.10 6.00 -2.98
N ARG A 46 -0.35 6.97 -2.47
CA ARG A 46 -0.90 8.17 -1.81
C ARG A 46 -1.81 8.94 -2.76
N GLU A 47 -1.37 9.18 -3.99
CA GLU A 47 -2.17 9.88 -5.00
C GLU A 47 -3.44 9.13 -5.34
N ALA A 48 -3.38 7.80 -5.48
CA ALA A 48 -4.58 6.98 -5.71
C ALA A 48 -5.58 7.06 -4.55
N VAL A 49 -5.11 7.10 -3.30
CA VAL A 49 -5.96 7.28 -2.11
C VAL A 49 -6.57 8.68 -2.10
N VAL A 50 -5.77 9.72 -2.31
CA VAL A 50 -6.24 11.12 -2.36
C VAL A 50 -7.31 11.29 -3.44
N LYS A 51 -7.12 10.68 -4.61
CA LYS A 51 -8.09 10.71 -5.70
C LYS A 51 -9.43 10.12 -5.28
N ILE A 52 -9.45 8.94 -4.66
CA ILE A 52 -10.70 8.31 -4.19
C ILE A 52 -11.44 9.19 -3.18
N ILE A 53 -10.70 9.81 -2.27
CA ILE A 53 -11.29 10.69 -1.25
C ILE A 53 -11.89 11.94 -1.90
N LYS A 54 -11.18 12.55 -2.86
CA LYS A 54 -11.66 13.74 -3.60
C LYS A 54 -12.85 13.44 -4.50
N ASP A 55 -12.86 12.26 -5.13
CA ASP A 55 -13.91 11.83 -6.05
C ASP A 55 -15.17 11.32 -5.32
N GLY A 56 -15.21 11.38 -3.98
CA GLY A 56 -16.41 11.13 -3.19
C GLY A 56 -16.70 9.67 -2.82
N GLY A 57 -15.68 8.79 -2.77
CA GLY A 57 -15.79 7.42 -2.21
C GLY A 57 -16.61 6.42 -3.00
#